data_AF-A0A943WWL1-F1
#
_entry.id   AF-A0A943WWL1-F1
#
_cell.length_a   1.000
_cell.length_b   1.000
_cell.length_c   1.000
_cell.angle_alpha   90.00
_cell.angle_beta   90.00
_cell.angle_gamma   90.00
#
_symmetry.space_group_name_H-M   'P 1'
#
loop_
_entity.id
_entity.type
_entity.pdbx_description
1 polymer ?
#
loop_
_entity_poly.entity_id
_entity_poly.type
_entity_poly.pdbx_seq_one_letter_code
_entity_poly.pdbx_strand_id
1 'polypeptide(L)'
;MAKTEEKAPVDMSEKLKALEAARLQIEKQFGTGSLMKLGTKADSTAIDVVPSGSILLDEALGVGGYPRGRIIEMYGPESSGKTTLALHAVAEAQKLGGIAAFIDAEHALDPVYAKNLGVNIDELWVSQPDTGEQALEICENLVRSGAVDIIVIDSVAALTPQKEIEGEMGDSVMGVQARLMSQALRKLTAIVGKSKCIVVFINQIRMKIGVMFGNPETTTGGNALKFYSSIRLEIRRIETIDGKGDDEALGNRVRCKIVKNKVAPPFRKVELDIYFGKGVSASASILDSAVKHGLIDKRGAWYTRGEEKVGQGKENAVNFIESNPQYRIELEQTIREKLFPGQVLRTKEGEVVTKEQIAAYEQQMREKGVGLGGAQPEKPAETAEVTAAPAVEAPAKTAKTKTSSLAKAAAEDKPMPEELF
;
A
#
# COMPACT_ATOMS: atom_id res chain seq x y z
N MET A 1 65.00 17.50 27.20
CA MET A 1 64.42 16.19 26.81
C MET A 1 63.09 16.04 27.52
N ALA A 2 61.98 16.26 26.81
CA ALA A 2 60.65 16.02 27.37
C ALA A 2 60.45 14.50 27.43
N LYS A 3 60.18 13.97 28.64
CA LYS A 3 59.79 12.57 28.81
C LYS A 3 58.41 12.40 28.18
N THR A 4 58.35 11.72 27.05
CA THR A 4 57.11 11.21 26.49
C THR A 4 56.60 10.12 27.44
N GLU A 5 55.54 10.40 28.21
CA GLU A 5 54.86 9.39 29.02
C GLU A 5 54.20 8.37 28.07
N GLU A 6 54.81 7.20 27.94
CA GLU A 6 54.16 6.02 27.37
C GLU A 6 52.99 5.62 28.27
N LYS A 7 51.76 5.88 27.81
CA LYS A 7 50.56 5.31 28.43
C LYS A 7 50.63 3.79 28.32
N ALA A 8 50.85 3.13 29.46
CA ALA A 8 50.74 1.68 29.58
C ALA A 8 49.40 1.19 28.99
N PRO A 9 49.37 0.01 28.34
CA PRO A 9 48.15 -0.50 27.74
C PRO A 9 47.12 -0.78 28.83
N VAL A 10 46.08 0.05 28.88
CA VAL A 10 44.97 -0.11 29.84
C VAL A 10 44.34 -1.48 29.65
N ASP A 11 44.37 -2.29 30.71
CA ASP A 11 43.84 -3.65 30.76
C ASP A 11 42.36 -3.66 30.31
N MET A 12 42.01 -4.60 29.43
CA MET A 12 40.65 -4.75 28.93
C MET A 12 39.66 -5.09 30.05
N SER A 13 40.11 -5.77 31.10
CA SER A 13 39.31 -6.06 32.30
C SER A 13 38.91 -4.77 33.04
N GLU A 14 39.85 -3.83 33.22
CA GLU A 14 39.57 -2.52 33.83
C GLU A 14 38.64 -1.66 32.97
N LYS A 15 38.83 -1.66 31.64
CA LYS A 15 37.93 -1.00 30.70
C LYS A 15 36.50 -1.53 30.80
N LEU A 16 36.32 -2.86 30.89
CA LEU A 16 35.00 -3.48 31.01
C LEU A 16 34.31 -3.15 32.34
N LYS A 17 35.07 -3.12 33.45
CA LYS A 17 34.54 -2.70 34.76
C LYS A 17 34.10 -1.24 34.76
N ALA A 18 34.92 -0.35 34.20
CA ALA A 18 34.57 1.07 34.06
C ALA A 18 33.34 1.27 33.15
N LEU A 19 33.27 0.51 32.05
CA LEU A 19 32.12 0.52 31.15
C LEU A 19 30.84 0.03 31.83
N GLU A 20 30.91 -1.01 32.65
CA GLU A 20 29.73 -1.49 33.39
C GLU A 20 29.28 -0.52 34.49
N ALA A 21 30.22 0.09 35.22
CA ALA A 21 29.89 1.13 36.18
C ALA A 21 29.19 2.32 35.49
N ALA A 22 29.71 2.76 34.33
CA ALA A 22 29.08 3.79 33.51
C ALA A 22 27.70 3.33 32.99
N ARG A 23 27.54 2.08 32.55
CA ARG A 23 26.25 1.52 32.10
C ARG A 23 25.22 1.56 33.22
N LEU A 24 25.56 1.10 34.42
CA LEU A 24 24.67 1.14 35.59
C LEU A 24 24.29 2.56 35.99
N GLN A 25 25.23 3.50 35.93
CA GLN A 25 24.96 4.91 36.20
C GLN A 25 23.98 5.50 35.17
N ILE A 26 24.19 5.21 33.88
CA ILE A 26 23.30 5.62 32.79
C ILE A 26 21.90 5.01 32.98
N GLU A 27 21.81 3.71 33.29
CA GLU A 27 20.52 3.05 33.55
C GLU A 27 19.80 3.62 34.77
N LYS A 28 20.53 3.98 35.83
CA LYS A 28 19.95 4.63 37.01
C LYS A 28 19.42 6.03 36.70
N GLN A 29 20.09 6.78 35.83
CA GLN A 29 19.71 8.16 35.48
C GLN A 29 18.60 8.22 34.43
N PHE A 30 18.64 7.33 33.44
CA PHE A 30 17.79 7.43 32.23
C PHE A 30 16.84 6.23 32.04
N GLY A 31 16.84 5.28 32.97
CA GLY A 31 15.98 4.09 32.98
C GLY A 31 16.66 2.84 32.41
N THR A 32 16.12 1.67 32.76
CA THR A 32 16.60 0.37 32.27
C THR A 32 16.59 0.31 30.74
N GLY A 33 17.68 -0.20 30.15
CA GLY A 33 17.79 -0.32 28.69
C GLY A 33 18.17 0.96 27.94
N SER A 34 18.53 2.04 28.66
CA SER A 34 19.10 3.26 28.07
C SER A 34 20.48 3.05 27.42
N LEU A 35 21.25 2.05 27.89
CA LEU A 35 22.48 1.60 27.24
C LEU A 35 22.55 0.08 27.25
N MET A 36 22.51 -0.55 26.07
CA MET A 36 22.52 -2.00 25.91
C MET A 36 23.49 -2.43 24.82
N LYS A 37 24.01 -3.65 24.91
CA LYS A 37 24.70 -4.29 23.79
C LYS A 37 23.66 -4.68 22.73
N LEU A 38 23.96 -4.38 21.47
CA LEU A 38 23.02 -4.60 20.37
C LEU A 38 22.65 -6.07 20.17
N GLY A 39 23.60 -7.00 20.42
CA GLY A 39 23.43 -8.44 20.19
C GLY A 39 22.85 -9.25 21.35
N THR A 40 22.54 -8.64 22.50
CA THR A 40 22.02 -9.37 23.68
C THR A 40 20.50 -9.54 23.71
N LYS A 41 19.77 -9.04 22.71
CA LYS A 41 18.34 -9.37 22.53
C LYS A 41 18.24 -10.72 21.82
N ALA A 42 17.76 -11.74 22.51
CA ALA A 42 17.59 -13.10 21.99
C ALA A 42 16.66 -13.20 20.75
N ASP A 43 15.84 -12.16 20.48
CA ASP A 43 14.89 -12.09 19.35
C ASP A 43 15.24 -11.03 18.29
N SER A 44 16.47 -10.50 18.25
CA SER A 44 16.80 -9.28 17.50
C SER A 44 16.90 -9.41 15.96
N THR A 45 16.52 -10.54 15.36
CA THR A 45 16.68 -10.76 13.91
C THR A 45 15.43 -10.51 13.08
N ALA A 46 14.22 -10.58 13.65
CA ALA A 46 12.99 -10.33 12.91
C ALA A 46 12.42 -8.95 13.23
N ILE A 47 12.35 -8.07 12.23
CA ILE A 47 11.67 -6.78 12.35
C ILE A 47 10.16 -7.06 12.34
N ASP A 48 9.43 -6.62 13.37
CA ASP A 48 7.97 -6.73 13.40
C ASP A 48 7.36 -5.85 12.29
N VAL A 49 6.46 -6.43 11.50
CA VAL A 49 5.85 -5.78 10.32
C VAL A 49 4.34 -5.93 10.30
N VAL A 50 3.68 -5.04 9.57
CA VAL A 50 2.30 -5.20 9.07
C VAL A 50 2.38 -5.47 7.56
N PRO A 51 1.78 -6.55 7.04
CA PRO A 51 1.75 -6.82 5.60
C PRO A 51 1.19 -5.65 4.79
N SER A 52 1.59 -5.54 3.52
CA SER A 52 1.18 -4.41 2.68
C SER A 52 -0.14 -4.63 1.93
N GLY A 53 -0.75 -5.81 2.05
CA GLY A 53 -1.86 -6.28 1.19
C GLY A 53 -1.40 -6.85 -0.17
N SER A 54 -0.09 -6.88 -0.45
CA SER A 54 0.47 -7.49 -1.65
C SER A 54 1.81 -8.18 -1.36
N ILE A 55 1.89 -9.47 -1.65
CA ILE A 55 3.11 -10.26 -1.47
C ILE A 55 4.29 -9.71 -2.30
N LEU A 56 4.01 -9.10 -3.45
CA LEU A 56 5.05 -8.51 -4.29
C LEU A 56 5.64 -7.24 -3.65
N LEU A 57 4.79 -6.41 -3.03
CA LEU A 57 5.25 -5.22 -2.32
C LEU A 57 5.96 -5.62 -1.01
N ASP A 58 5.46 -6.61 -0.28
CA ASP A 58 6.14 -7.21 0.87
C ASP A 58 7.56 -7.69 0.50
N GLU A 59 7.72 -8.39 -0.63
CA GLU A 59 9.01 -8.82 -1.18
C GLU A 59 9.91 -7.62 -1.52
N ALA A 60 9.34 -6.59 -2.15
CA ALA A 60 10.08 -5.40 -2.53
C ALA A 60 10.51 -4.55 -1.33
N LEU A 61 9.74 -4.57 -0.23
CA LEU A 61 10.11 -3.97 1.06
C LEU A 61 11.24 -4.76 1.75
N GLY A 62 11.34 -6.06 1.47
CA GLY A 62 12.44 -6.94 1.87
C GLY A 62 12.36 -7.47 3.30
N VAL A 63 11.41 -6.98 4.10
CA VAL A 63 11.14 -7.42 5.47
C VAL A 63 9.75 -8.04 5.64
N GLY A 64 9.01 -8.24 4.55
CA GLY A 64 7.67 -8.86 4.58
C GLY A 64 6.51 -7.91 4.87
N GLY A 65 6.76 -6.60 4.90
CA GLY A 65 5.72 -5.58 5.11
C GLY A 65 6.26 -4.24 5.60
N TYR A 66 5.37 -3.42 6.14
CA TYR A 66 5.66 -2.14 6.75
C TYR A 66 6.20 -2.32 8.18
N PRO A 67 7.42 -1.86 8.51
CA PRO A 67 8.03 -2.06 9.82
C PRO A 67 7.34 -1.22 10.89
N ARG A 68 6.94 -1.88 11.98
CA ARG A 68 6.36 -1.23 13.17
C ARG A 68 7.32 -0.23 13.80
N GLY A 69 6.76 0.83 14.39
CA GLY A 69 7.52 1.88 15.06
C GLY A 69 8.32 2.76 14.12
N ARG A 70 7.88 2.94 12.87
CA ARG A 70 8.57 3.73 11.85
C ARG A 70 7.64 4.68 11.12
N ILE A 71 8.24 5.76 10.61
CA ILE A 71 7.60 6.71 9.70
C ILE A 71 7.82 6.23 8.26
N ILE A 72 6.76 6.25 7.46
CA ILE A 72 6.72 5.87 6.05
C ILE A 72 6.18 7.05 5.25
N GLU A 73 6.77 7.36 4.10
CA GLU A 73 6.22 8.34 3.16
C GLU A 73 5.81 7.62 1.87
N MET A 74 4.54 7.79 1.47
CA MET A 74 4.00 7.34 0.19
C MET A 74 3.73 8.57 -0.67
N TYR A 75 4.42 8.73 -1.78
CA TYR A 75 4.30 9.91 -2.62
C TYR A 75 4.23 9.58 -4.10
N GLY A 76 3.64 10.47 -4.89
CA GLY A 76 3.37 10.23 -6.29
C GLY A 76 2.45 11.28 -6.89
N PRO A 77 2.20 11.21 -8.22
CA PRO A 77 1.19 12.02 -8.87
C PRO A 77 -0.21 11.80 -8.28
N GLU A 78 -1.16 12.64 -8.65
CA GLU A 78 -2.58 12.41 -8.41
C GLU A 78 -3.03 11.09 -9.05
N SER A 79 -4.04 10.46 -8.45
CA SER A 79 -4.63 9.20 -8.94
C SER A 79 -3.64 8.05 -9.17
N SER A 80 -2.46 8.10 -8.53
CA SER A 80 -1.44 7.05 -8.63
C SER A 80 -1.69 5.84 -7.74
N GLY A 81 -2.67 5.90 -6.84
CA GLY A 81 -3.00 4.82 -5.89
C GLY A 81 -2.41 4.97 -4.48
N LYS A 82 -1.94 6.16 -4.10
CA LYS A 82 -1.35 6.42 -2.75
C LYS A 82 -2.31 6.07 -1.62
N THR A 83 -3.51 6.67 -1.65
CA THR A 83 -4.56 6.43 -0.65
C THR A 83 -5.03 4.98 -0.67
N THR A 84 -5.17 4.37 -1.85
CA THR A 84 -5.45 2.92 -1.98
C THR A 84 -4.42 2.07 -1.23
N LEU A 85 -3.12 2.28 -1.46
CA LEU A 85 -2.07 1.52 -0.76
C LEU A 85 -2.07 1.76 0.76
N ALA A 86 -2.38 2.99 1.20
CA ALA A 86 -2.48 3.30 2.62
C ALA A 86 -3.70 2.65 3.28
N LEU A 87 -4.84 2.60 2.60
CA LEU A 87 -6.04 1.89 3.08
C LEU A 87 -5.81 0.37 3.15
N HIS A 88 -5.06 -0.21 2.21
CA HIS A 88 -4.60 -1.61 2.32
C HIS A 88 -3.71 -1.83 3.55
N ALA A 89 -2.81 -0.90 3.85
CA ALA A 89 -1.99 -0.97 5.08
C ALA A 89 -2.85 -0.91 6.35
N VAL A 90 -3.91 -0.09 6.35
CA VAL A 90 -4.89 0.01 7.43
C VAL A 90 -5.68 -1.29 7.59
N ALA A 91 -6.21 -1.84 6.49
CA ALA A 91 -6.96 -3.09 6.49
C ALA A 91 -6.12 -4.25 7.06
N GLU A 92 -4.87 -4.39 6.62
CA GLU A 92 -3.95 -5.42 7.12
C GLU A 92 -3.57 -5.20 8.60
N ALA A 93 -3.45 -3.96 9.06
CA ALA A 93 -3.23 -3.68 10.49
C ALA A 93 -4.43 -4.13 11.34
N GLN A 94 -5.66 -3.81 10.91
CA GLN A 94 -6.88 -4.22 11.61
C GLN A 94 -7.07 -5.75 11.59
N LYS A 95 -6.69 -6.40 10.48
CA LYS A 95 -6.70 -7.86 10.34
C LYS A 95 -5.81 -8.57 11.36
N LEU A 96 -4.74 -7.92 11.79
CA LEU A 96 -3.86 -8.40 12.86
C LEU A 96 -4.37 -8.01 14.26
N GLY A 97 -5.61 -7.52 14.39
CA GLY A 97 -6.22 -7.06 15.63
C GLY A 97 -5.76 -5.66 16.07
N GLY A 98 -5.07 -4.91 15.21
CA GLY A 98 -4.54 -3.60 15.54
C GLY A 98 -5.55 -2.46 15.41
N ILE A 99 -5.29 -1.36 16.13
CA ILE A 99 -6.11 -0.14 16.06
C ILE A 99 -5.54 0.78 14.98
N ALA A 100 -6.40 1.25 14.07
CA ALA A 100 -6.02 2.16 13.01
C ALA A 100 -6.66 3.54 13.16
N ALA A 101 -5.92 4.58 12.79
CA ALA A 101 -6.44 5.93 12.66
C ALA A 101 -6.10 6.56 11.31
N PHE A 102 -6.97 7.44 10.82
CA PHE A 102 -6.83 8.15 9.56
C PHE A 102 -7.07 9.64 9.80
N ILE A 103 -6.06 10.45 9.49
CA ILE A 103 -6.11 11.91 9.56
C ILE A 103 -6.29 12.42 8.12
N ASP A 104 -7.55 12.70 7.78
CA ASP A 104 -7.99 13.13 6.45
C ASP A 104 -7.95 14.66 6.37
N ALA A 105 -6.77 15.19 6.10
CA ALA A 105 -6.56 16.62 5.87
C ALA A 105 -6.99 17.07 4.46
N GLU A 106 -7.12 16.14 3.50
CA GLU A 106 -7.67 16.42 2.17
C GLU A 106 -9.21 16.43 2.14
N HIS A 107 -9.88 16.01 3.22
CA HIS A 107 -11.34 15.87 3.31
C HIS A 107 -11.94 15.04 2.16
N ALA A 108 -11.21 14.00 1.74
CA ALA A 108 -11.49 13.23 0.52
C ALA A 108 -11.62 11.72 0.76
N LEU A 109 -11.62 11.27 2.02
CA LEU A 109 -11.78 9.85 2.34
C LEU A 109 -13.22 9.38 2.03
N ASP A 110 -13.35 8.40 1.13
CA ASP A 110 -14.60 7.70 0.84
C ASP A 110 -14.74 6.43 1.72
N PRO A 111 -15.68 6.40 2.69
CA PRO A 111 -15.89 5.24 3.55
C PRO A 111 -16.35 3.98 2.79
N VAL A 112 -17.11 4.13 1.70
CA VAL A 112 -17.59 3.00 0.89
C VAL A 112 -16.42 2.37 0.16
N TYR A 113 -15.57 3.18 -0.46
CA TYR A 113 -14.35 2.70 -1.10
C TYR A 113 -13.42 2.02 -0.07
N ALA A 114 -13.18 2.63 1.08
CA ALA A 114 -12.36 2.05 2.14
C ALA A 114 -12.93 0.69 2.64
N LYS A 115 -14.24 0.58 2.80
CA LYS A 115 -14.91 -0.68 3.17
C LYS A 115 -14.70 -1.77 2.12
N ASN A 116 -14.77 -1.42 0.85
CA ASN A 116 -14.55 -2.38 -0.25
C ASN A 116 -13.08 -2.85 -0.35
N LEU A 117 -12.15 -2.07 0.20
CA LEU A 117 -10.72 -2.38 0.28
C LEU A 117 -10.36 -3.24 1.51
N GLY A 118 -11.35 -3.58 2.35
CA GLY A 118 -11.15 -4.43 3.52
C GLY A 118 -11.01 -3.69 4.84
N VAL A 119 -11.18 -2.36 4.83
CA VAL A 119 -11.12 -1.56 6.05
C VAL A 119 -12.39 -1.77 6.87
N ASN A 120 -12.22 -2.10 8.14
CA ASN A 120 -13.32 -2.11 9.10
C ASN A 120 -13.62 -0.66 9.52
N ILE A 121 -14.60 -0.06 8.84
CA ILE A 121 -14.99 1.33 9.02
C ILE A 121 -15.54 1.60 10.42
N ASP A 122 -16.25 0.63 11.02
CA ASP A 122 -16.86 0.79 12.34
C ASP A 122 -15.79 1.03 13.44
N GLU A 123 -14.57 0.52 13.24
CA GLU A 123 -13.46 0.59 14.18
C GLU A 123 -12.33 1.53 13.71
N LEU A 124 -12.53 2.25 12.60
CA LEU A 124 -11.53 3.19 12.07
C LEU A 124 -11.70 4.56 12.74
N TRP A 125 -10.67 5.02 13.45
CA TRP A 125 -10.66 6.37 14.01
C TRP A 125 -10.35 7.38 12.91
N VAL A 126 -11.28 8.30 12.63
CA VAL A 126 -11.08 9.34 11.61
C VAL A 126 -11.03 10.72 12.25
N SER A 127 -10.10 11.55 11.79
CA SER A 127 -10.02 12.97 12.15
C SER A 127 -9.92 13.81 10.89
N GLN A 128 -10.73 14.87 10.82
CA GLN A 128 -10.70 15.89 9.77
C GLN A 128 -10.27 17.23 10.40
N PRO A 129 -8.95 17.50 10.48
CA PRO A 129 -8.43 18.67 11.16
C PRO A 129 -8.59 19.95 10.33
N ASP A 130 -8.77 21.08 11.00
CA ASP A 130 -8.84 22.42 10.42
C ASP A 130 -7.45 22.96 10.05
N THR A 131 -6.39 22.57 10.78
CA THR A 131 -5.03 23.09 10.59
C THR A 131 -3.96 22.00 10.59
N GLY A 132 -2.81 22.29 9.96
CA GLY A 132 -1.65 21.41 9.96
C GLY A 132 -1.08 21.16 11.36
N GLU A 133 -1.07 22.17 12.23
CA GLU A 133 -0.69 22.03 13.65
C GLU A 133 -1.61 21.03 14.36
N GLN A 134 -2.92 21.22 14.24
CA GLN A 134 -3.91 20.36 14.89
C GLN A 134 -3.79 18.90 14.41
N ALA A 135 -3.62 18.68 13.10
CA ALA A 135 -3.40 17.36 12.53
C ALA A 135 -2.19 16.64 13.15
N LEU A 136 -1.06 17.35 13.27
CA LEU A 136 0.18 16.81 13.80
C LEU A 136 0.13 16.60 15.32
N GLU A 137 -0.60 17.43 16.05
CA GLU A 137 -0.85 17.26 17.49
C GLU A 137 -1.75 16.06 17.78
N ILE A 138 -2.81 15.86 16.98
CA ILE A 138 -3.66 14.67 17.04
C ILE A 138 -2.81 13.41 16.79
N CYS A 139 -1.98 13.42 15.75
CA CYS A 139 -1.04 12.33 15.50
C CYS A 139 -0.11 12.08 16.69
N GLU A 140 0.50 13.13 17.26
CA GLU A 140 1.39 13.00 18.42
C GLU A 140 0.69 12.35 19.62
N ASN A 141 -0.54 12.79 19.92
CA ASN A 141 -1.33 12.26 21.03
C ASN A 141 -1.73 10.80 20.82
N LEU A 142 -2.16 10.43 19.61
CA LEU A 142 -2.49 9.05 19.25
C LEU A 142 -1.26 8.14 19.37
N VAL A 143 -0.09 8.56 18.88
CA VAL A 143 1.16 7.78 19.02
C VAL A 143 1.55 7.65 20.50
N ARG A 144 1.42 8.73 21.28
CA ARG A 144 1.78 8.77 22.70
C ARG A 144 0.87 7.92 23.58
N SER A 145 -0.40 7.76 23.19
CA SER A 145 -1.34 6.86 23.88
C SER A 145 -0.83 5.42 23.97
N GLY A 146 0.02 5.03 23.01
CA GLY A 146 0.50 3.66 22.91
C GLY A 146 -0.58 2.66 22.50
N ALA A 147 -1.81 3.10 22.16
CA ALA A 147 -2.90 2.22 21.74
C ALA A 147 -2.89 1.99 20.22
N VAL A 148 -2.63 3.02 19.40
CA VAL A 148 -2.76 2.94 17.94
C VAL A 148 -1.59 2.18 17.27
N ASP A 149 -1.90 1.30 16.33
CA ASP A 149 -0.95 0.48 15.56
C ASP A 149 -0.49 1.15 14.28
N ILE A 150 -1.41 1.82 13.58
CA ILE A 150 -1.13 2.53 12.34
C ILE A 150 -1.92 3.85 12.27
N ILE A 151 -1.24 4.91 11.85
CA ILE A 151 -1.83 6.22 11.58
C ILE A 151 -1.49 6.60 10.15
N VAL A 152 -2.49 6.93 9.35
CA VAL A 152 -2.31 7.51 8.01
C VAL A 152 -2.63 9.00 8.08
N ILE A 153 -1.81 9.84 7.46
CA ILE A 153 -2.05 11.27 7.27
C ILE A 153 -2.16 11.54 5.77
N ASP A 154 -3.37 11.88 5.32
CA ASP A 154 -3.69 12.17 3.91
C ASP A 154 -4.14 13.63 3.78
N SER A 155 -3.29 14.57 3.35
CA SER A 155 -1.89 14.42 2.96
C SER A 155 -1.02 15.56 3.50
N VAL A 156 0.30 15.42 3.41
CA VAL A 156 1.26 16.46 3.82
C VAL A 156 1.00 17.78 3.08
N ALA A 157 0.55 17.74 1.83
CA ALA A 157 0.27 18.94 1.06
C ALA A 157 -0.88 19.76 1.67
N ALA A 158 -1.85 19.11 2.32
CA ALA A 158 -3.00 19.72 2.97
C ALA A 158 -2.77 20.09 4.45
N LEU A 159 -1.57 19.85 4.99
CA LEU A 159 -1.18 20.31 6.33
C LEU A 159 -0.88 21.81 6.32
N THR A 160 -1.90 22.62 6.10
CA THR A 160 -1.81 24.08 5.97
C THR A 160 -1.67 24.71 7.36
N PRO A 161 -0.58 25.47 7.63
CA PRO A 161 -0.40 26.12 8.92
C PRO A 161 -1.54 27.10 9.24
N GLN A 162 -1.92 27.22 10.51
CA GLN A 162 -2.98 28.15 10.96
C GLN A 162 -2.76 29.58 10.43
N LYS A 163 -1.51 30.06 10.49
CA LYS A 163 -1.13 31.40 10.00
C LYS A 163 -1.41 31.59 8.49
N GLU A 164 -1.32 30.54 7.70
CA GLU A 164 -1.61 30.59 6.26
C GLU A 164 -3.12 30.57 6.00
N ILE A 165 -3.91 29.88 6.83
CA ILE A 165 -5.38 29.85 6.75
C ILE A 165 -6.00 31.19 7.16
N GLU A 166 -5.46 31.83 8.21
CA GLU A 166 -5.94 33.12 8.71
C GLU A 166 -5.45 34.31 7.88
N GLY A 167 -4.44 34.11 7.03
CA GLY A 167 -3.87 35.14 6.16
C GLY A 167 -4.73 35.43 4.93
N GLU A 168 -4.40 36.51 4.22
CA GLU A 168 -5.07 36.84 2.97
C GLU A 168 -4.43 36.10 1.78
N MET A 169 -5.22 35.83 0.74
CA MET A 169 -4.69 35.24 -0.49
C MET A 169 -3.61 36.14 -1.11
N GLY A 170 -2.39 35.63 -1.20
CA GLY A 170 -1.22 36.38 -1.71
C GLY A 170 -0.21 36.74 -0.62
N ASP A 171 -0.53 36.51 0.66
CA ASP A 171 0.43 36.71 1.75
C ASP A 171 1.64 35.79 1.63
N SER A 172 2.83 36.36 1.81
CA SER A 172 4.09 35.63 1.68
C SER A 172 4.45 34.88 2.97
N VAL A 173 3.93 33.66 3.11
CA VAL A 173 4.19 32.79 4.26
C VAL A 173 5.28 31.76 3.93
N MET A 174 6.49 32.23 3.60
CA MET A 174 7.55 31.38 3.07
C MET A 174 8.03 30.33 4.09
N GLY A 175 7.88 29.05 3.73
CA GLY A 175 8.52 27.92 4.41
C GLY A 175 7.93 27.57 5.79
N VAL A 176 6.76 28.10 6.15
CA VAL A 176 6.13 27.81 7.46
C VAL A 176 5.74 26.34 7.58
N GLN A 177 5.14 25.76 6.54
CA GLN A 177 4.84 24.32 6.51
C GLN A 177 6.09 23.44 6.70
N ALA A 178 7.22 23.81 6.07
CA ALA A 178 8.47 23.05 6.22
C ALA A 178 9.05 23.12 7.65
N ARG A 179 8.89 24.27 8.33
CA ARG A 179 9.28 24.43 9.73
C ARG A 179 8.38 23.63 10.67
N LEU A 180 7.06 23.69 10.45
CA LEU A 180 6.07 22.90 11.17
C LEU A 180 6.40 21.39 11.09
N MET A 181 6.58 20.87 9.87
CA MET A 181 6.96 19.47 9.65
C MET A 181 8.27 19.10 10.35
N SER A 182 9.28 19.97 10.29
CA SER A 182 10.57 19.75 10.94
C SER A 182 10.44 19.65 12.47
N GLN A 183 9.59 20.48 13.07
CA GLN A 183 9.34 20.47 14.51
C GLN A 183 8.54 19.23 14.93
N ALA A 184 7.45 18.93 14.22
CA ALA A 184 6.58 17.80 14.51
C ALA A 184 7.33 16.47 14.36
N LEU A 185 8.04 16.24 13.25
CA LEU A 185 8.76 14.99 13.02
C LEU A 185 9.88 14.75 14.04
N ARG A 186 10.51 15.81 14.55
CA ARG A 186 11.50 15.70 15.62
C ARG A 186 10.89 15.14 16.91
N LYS A 187 9.67 15.56 17.26
CA LYS A 187 8.92 15.03 18.40
C LYS A 187 8.41 13.61 18.14
N LEU A 188 7.77 13.40 16.99
CA LEU A 188 7.14 12.13 16.60
C LEU A 188 8.13 10.97 16.53
N THR A 189 9.32 11.17 15.93
CA THR A 189 10.26 10.05 15.67
C THR A 189 10.65 9.29 16.93
N ALA A 190 10.88 10.00 18.04
CA ALA A 190 11.29 9.39 19.30
C ALA A 190 10.16 8.57 19.95
N ILE A 191 8.92 9.02 19.84
CA ILE A 191 7.76 8.34 20.42
C ILE A 191 7.25 7.19 19.54
N VAL A 192 7.30 7.35 18.21
CA VAL A 192 6.91 6.33 17.21
C VAL A 192 7.72 5.04 17.42
N GLY A 193 9.04 5.15 17.62
CA GLY A 193 9.89 3.98 17.87
C GLY A 193 9.54 3.23 19.17
N LYS A 194 9.05 3.93 20.20
CA LYS A 194 8.68 3.33 21.49
C LYS A 194 7.27 2.72 21.47
N SER A 195 6.33 3.38 20.81
CA SER A 195 4.94 2.92 20.73
C SER A 195 4.73 1.82 19.70
N LYS A 196 5.73 1.50 18.88
CA LYS A 196 5.61 0.55 17.75
C LYS A 196 4.51 0.93 16.73
N CYS A 197 3.97 2.15 16.77
CA CYS A 197 3.01 2.65 15.80
C CYS A 197 3.69 2.86 14.44
N ILE A 198 3.01 2.51 13.35
CA ILE A 198 3.40 2.90 12.00
C ILE A 198 2.76 4.24 11.71
N VAL A 199 3.53 5.21 11.21
CA VAL A 199 2.98 6.51 10.78
C VAL A 199 3.23 6.68 9.30
N VAL A 200 2.17 6.66 8.50
CA VAL A 200 2.21 6.82 7.05
C VAL A 200 1.82 8.25 6.69
N PHE A 201 2.72 8.95 6.01
CA PHE A 201 2.43 10.23 5.38
C PHE A 201 2.18 10.02 3.90
N ILE A 202 1.00 10.39 3.41
CA ILE A 202 0.75 10.53 1.98
C ILE A 202 1.24 11.92 1.56
N ASN A 203 1.90 11.99 0.40
CA ASN A 203 2.46 13.23 -0.11
C ASN A 203 2.26 13.35 -1.63
N GLN A 204 2.24 14.59 -2.10
CA GLN A 204 2.09 14.92 -3.51
C GLN A 204 3.44 15.33 -4.11
N ILE A 205 3.56 15.18 -5.42
CA ILE A 205 4.70 15.71 -6.18
C ILE A 205 4.42 17.18 -6.56
N ARG A 206 5.46 18.00 -6.50
CA ARG A 206 5.52 19.38 -7.02
C ARG A 206 6.78 19.53 -7.88
N MET A 207 6.80 20.52 -8.76
CA MET A 207 7.99 20.86 -9.54
C MET A 207 8.75 22.00 -8.87
N LYS A 208 10.06 21.85 -8.74
CA LYS A 208 10.95 22.94 -8.31
C LYS A 208 11.29 23.83 -9.51
N ILE A 209 10.82 25.07 -9.48
CA ILE A 209 11.13 26.07 -10.50
C ILE A 209 12.64 26.36 -10.52
N GLY A 210 13.21 26.51 -11.72
CA GLY A 210 14.62 26.90 -11.90
C GLY A 210 15.63 25.74 -11.91
N VAL A 211 15.19 24.48 -11.92
CA VAL A 211 16.07 23.32 -12.10
C VAL A 211 16.23 23.04 -13.60
N MET A 212 17.38 23.41 -14.17
CA MET A 212 17.71 23.16 -15.59
C MET A 212 18.40 21.81 -15.85
N PHE A 213 18.88 21.12 -14.80
CA PHE A 213 19.56 19.83 -14.90
C PHE A 213 19.15 18.90 -13.75
N GLY A 214 18.87 17.63 -14.05
CA GLY A 214 18.42 16.62 -13.07
C GLY A 214 16.90 16.46 -12.99
N ASN A 215 16.41 15.81 -11.92
CA ASN A 215 14.96 15.65 -11.70
C ASN A 215 14.38 16.90 -11.00
N PRO A 216 13.44 17.63 -11.62
CA PRO A 216 12.81 18.81 -11.02
C PRO A 216 11.76 18.48 -9.95
N GLU A 217 11.36 17.21 -9.81
CA GLU A 217 10.32 16.81 -8.86
C GLU A 217 10.79 16.89 -7.40
N THR A 218 9.89 17.40 -6.55
CA THR A 218 10.04 17.42 -5.09
C THR A 218 8.70 17.06 -4.43
N THR A 219 8.74 16.79 -3.12
CA THR A 219 7.56 16.59 -2.30
C THR A 219 7.29 17.83 -1.42
N THR A 220 6.06 18.01 -0.95
CA THR A 220 5.67 19.14 -0.07
C THR A 220 6.16 18.92 1.37
N GLY A 221 6.05 19.95 2.23
CA GLY A 221 6.47 19.87 3.63
C GLY A 221 7.99 19.98 3.87
N GLY A 222 8.77 20.40 2.86
CA GLY A 222 10.21 20.57 2.96
C GLY A 222 11.00 19.25 2.95
N ASN A 223 12.19 19.25 3.56
CA ASN A 223 13.10 18.09 3.51
C ASN A 223 13.01 17.17 4.74
N ALA A 224 12.38 17.60 5.84
CA ALA A 224 12.40 16.85 7.10
C ALA A 224 11.86 15.42 6.93
N LEU A 225 10.69 15.26 6.30
CA LEU A 225 10.08 13.95 6.09
C LEU A 225 11.02 13.00 5.34
N LYS A 226 11.74 13.50 4.32
CA LYS A 226 12.71 12.71 3.56
C LYS A 226 13.79 12.09 4.46
N PHE A 227 14.21 12.78 5.52
CA PHE A 227 15.24 12.29 6.46
C PHE A 227 14.67 11.36 7.54
N TYR A 228 13.52 11.73 8.11
CA TYR A 228 12.89 11.00 9.21
C TYR A 228 12.22 9.69 8.76
N SER A 229 11.63 9.65 7.56
CA SER A 229 11.04 8.43 7.03
C SER A 229 12.06 7.31 6.92
N SER A 230 11.69 6.11 7.39
CA SER A 230 12.49 4.90 7.24
C SER A 230 12.30 4.27 5.86
N ILE A 231 11.09 4.36 5.33
CA ILE A 231 10.74 3.93 3.98
C ILE A 231 10.13 5.10 3.23
N ARG A 232 10.53 5.26 1.97
CA ARG A 232 9.88 6.19 1.03
C ARG A 232 9.48 5.40 -0.21
N LEU A 233 8.20 5.46 -0.56
CA LEU A 233 7.57 4.77 -1.68
C LEU A 233 7.13 5.80 -2.71
N GLU A 234 7.73 5.73 -3.89
CA GLU A 234 7.27 6.48 -5.06
C GLU A 234 6.25 5.61 -5.81
N ILE A 235 5.03 6.11 -5.97
CA ILE A 235 3.90 5.39 -6.56
C ILE A 235 3.51 6.10 -7.85
N ARG A 236 3.45 5.37 -8.96
CA ARG A 236 3.06 5.93 -10.27
C ARG A 236 2.17 4.95 -11.02
N ARG A 237 1.08 5.45 -11.60
CA ARG A 237 0.35 4.74 -12.65
C ARG A 237 1.26 4.59 -13.87
N ILE A 238 1.33 3.39 -14.43
CA ILE A 238 2.10 3.10 -15.64
C ILE A 238 1.22 2.71 -16.83
N GLU A 239 0.09 2.05 -16.58
CA GLU A 239 -0.81 1.57 -17.63
C GLU A 239 -2.25 1.51 -17.08
N THR A 240 -3.24 1.66 -17.97
CA THR A 240 -4.65 1.38 -17.67
C THR A 240 -4.92 -0.09 -17.98
N ILE A 241 -5.74 -0.74 -17.15
CA ILE A 241 -6.19 -2.11 -17.38
C ILE A 241 -7.57 -2.01 -18.03
N ASP A 242 -7.68 -2.36 -19.31
CA ASP A 242 -8.92 -2.26 -20.09
C ASP A 242 -9.73 -3.55 -20.03
N GLY A 243 -11.06 -3.43 -20.13
CA GLY A 243 -11.97 -4.58 -20.28
C GLY A 243 -11.88 -5.23 -21.66
N LYS A 244 -12.23 -6.51 -21.75
CA LYS A 244 -12.35 -7.19 -23.06
C LYS A 244 -13.58 -6.68 -23.81
N GLY A 245 -13.39 -5.66 -24.65
CA GLY A 245 -14.34 -5.31 -25.71
C GLY A 245 -15.18 -4.05 -25.50
N ASP A 246 -15.00 -3.32 -24.40
CA ASP A 246 -15.62 -2.00 -24.19
C ASP A 246 -14.56 -0.98 -23.80
N ASP A 247 -14.79 0.30 -24.12
CA ASP A 247 -13.97 1.47 -23.73
C ASP A 247 -13.93 1.71 -22.20
N GLU A 248 -14.29 0.71 -21.38
CA GLU A 248 -14.37 0.81 -19.93
C GLU A 248 -13.07 0.36 -19.26
N ALA A 249 -12.39 1.32 -18.62
CA ALA A 249 -11.20 1.06 -17.83
C ALA A 249 -11.56 0.30 -16.53
N LEU A 250 -11.01 -0.91 -16.34
CA LEU A 250 -11.24 -1.74 -15.17
C LEU A 250 -10.31 -1.41 -13.99
N GLY A 251 -9.16 -0.79 -14.27
CA GLY A 251 -8.18 -0.48 -13.25
C GLY A 251 -6.91 0.14 -13.79
N ASN A 252 -5.88 0.18 -12.96
CA ASN A 252 -4.57 0.70 -13.29
C ASN A 252 -3.48 -0.28 -12.86
N ARG A 253 -2.48 -0.48 -13.72
CA ARG A 253 -1.20 -1.02 -13.30
C ARG A 253 -0.35 0.11 -12.72
N VAL A 254 0.13 -0.09 -11.50
CA VAL A 254 0.85 0.90 -10.71
C VAL A 254 2.23 0.37 -10.37
N ARG A 255 3.26 1.18 -10.64
CA ARG A 255 4.63 0.90 -10.24
C ARG A 255 4.93 1.57 -8.90
N CYS A 256 5.33 0.77 -7.92
CA CYS A 256 5.86 1.22 -6.64
C CYS A 256 7.38 1.07 -6.62
N LYS A 257 8.10 2.15 -6.33
CA LYS A 257 9.56 2.16 -6.21
C LYS A 257 9.96 2.55 -4.80
N ILE A 258 10.75 1.70 -4.15
CA ILE A 258 11.27 1.94 -2.81
C ILE A 258 12.49 2.87 -2.94
N VAL A 259 12.27 4.19 -2.93
CA VAL A 259 13.37 5.16 -3.13
C VAL A 259 14.24 5.32 -1.88
N LYS A 260 13.75 4.89 -0.72
CA LYS A 260 14.51 4.83 0.53
C LYS A 260 14.04 3.64 1.35
N ASN A 261 14.98 2.92 1.94
CA ASN A 261 14.71 1.83 2.86
C ASN A 261 15.85 1.76 3.90
N LYS A 262 15.51 1.90 5.19
CA LYS A 262 16.45 1.81 6.32
C LYS A 262 16.49 0.41 6.96
N VAL A 263 15.64 -0.52 6.52
CA VAL A 263 15.50 -1.86 7.12
C VAL A 263 15.89 -3.00 6.18
N ALA A 264 15.96 -2.73 4.88
CA ALA A 264 16.41 -3.65 3.85
C ALA A 264 17.00 -2.86 2.66
N PRO A 265 17.59 -3.52 1.65
CA PRO A 265 18.14 -2.83 0.48
C PRO A 265 17.09 -1.96 -0.26
N PRO A 266 17.41 -0.69 -0.57
CA PRO A 266 16.51 0.21 -1.30
C PRO A 266 16.52 -0.05 -2.83
N PHE A 267 15.76 0.76 -3.56
CA PHE A 267 15.68 0.85 -5.03
C PHE A 267 15.03 -0.31 -5.77
N ARG A 268 14.44 -1.26 -5.04
CA ARG A 268 13.54 -2.25 -5.61
C ARG A 268 12.31 -1.58 -6.23
N LYS A 269 11.80 -2.18 -7.29
CA LYS A 269 10.57 -1.76 -7.99
C LYS A 269 9.64 -2.96 -8.07
N VAL A 270 8.35 -2.67 -7.97
CA VAL A 270 7.29 -3.66 -8.09
C VAL A 270 6.13 -3.04 -8.86
N GLU A 271 5.42 -3.87 -9.61
CA GLU A 271 4.21 -3.48 -10.33
C GLU A 271 3.03 -4.22 -9.70
N LEU A 272 1.96 -3.47 -9.46
CA LEU A 272 0.75 -3.92 -8.78
C LEU A 272 -0.45 -3.59 -9.66
N ASP A 273 -1.41 -4.50 -9.69
CA ASP A 273 -2.69 -4.29 -10.37
C ASP A 273 -3.70 -3.73 -9.35
N ILE A 274 -4.21 -2.53 -9.61
CA ILE A 274 -5.24 -1.89 -8.80
C ILE A 274 -6.54 -1.84 -9.61
N TYR A 275 -7.54 -2.62 -9.20
CA TYR A 275 -8.86 -2.60 -9.83
C TYR A 275 -9.77 -1.59 -9.14
N PHE A 276 -10.56 -0.86 -9.93
CA PHE A 276 -11.51 0.11 -9.38
C PHE A 276 -12.55 -0.58 -8.50
N GLY A 277 -12.89 0.05 -7.38
CA GLY A 277 -13.78 -0.53 -6.37
C GLY A 277 -13.25 -1.73 -5.58
N LYS A 278 -12.15 -2.38 -5.98
CA LYS A 278 -11.58 -3.55 -5.29
C LYS A 278 -10.21 -3.30 -4.65
N GLY A 279 -9.46 -2.32 -5.16
CA GLY A 279 -8.11 -2.01 -4.69
C GLY A 279 -7.03 -2.92 -5.28
N VAL A 280 -5.93 -3.12 -4.54
CA VAL A 280 -4.80 -3.95 -4.99
C VAL A 280 -5.24 -5.41 -5.10
N SER A 281 -5.00 -6.03 -6.26
CA SER A 281 -5.28 -7.46 -6.44
C SER A 281 -4.20 -8.32 -5.79
N ALA A 282 -4.56 -8.87 -4.62
CA ALA A 282 -3.74 -9.85 -3.92
C ALA A 282 -3.58 -11.14 -4.76
N SER A 283 -4.65 -11.61 -5.43
CA SER A 283 -4.60 -12.81 -6.30
C SER A 283 -3.65 -12.61 -7.48
N ALA A 284 -3.66 -11.44 -8.14
CA ALA A 284 -2.70 -11.13 -9.20
C ALA A 284 -1.26 -11.06 -8.67
N SER A 285 -1.07 -10.46 -7.49
CA SER A 285 0.25 -10.41 -6.84
C SER A 285 0.79 -11.81 -6.51
N ILE A 286 -0.07 -12.71 -6.02
CA ILE A 286 0.26 -14.10 -5.73
C ILE A 286 0.64 -14.84 -7.02
N LEU A 287 -0.15 -14.70 -8.08
CA LEU A 287 0.13 -15.35 -9.37
C LEU A 287 1.50 -14.91 -9.92
N ASP A 288 1.74 -13.60 -9.98
CA ASP A 288 2.98 -13.05 -10.52
C ASP A 288 4.20 -13.47 -9.66
N SER A 289 4.04 -13.51 -8.34
CA SER A 289 5.08 -14.00 -7.42
C SER A 289 5.32 -15.50 -7.59
N ALA A 290 4.26 -16.31 -7.69
CA ALA A 290 4.36 -17.75 -7.90
C ALA A 290 5.10 -18.08 -9.20
N VAL A 291 4.83 -17.35 -10.29
CA VAL A 291 5.53 -17.51 -11.57
C VAL A 291 6.99 -17.11 -11.42
N LYS A 292 7.27 -15.94 -10.82
CA LYS A 292 8.64 -15.46 -10.58
C LYS A 292 9.49 -16.46 -9.79
N HIS A 293 8.90 -17.16 -8.83
CA HIS A 293 9.58 -18.10 -7.95
C HIS A 293 9.47 -19.56 -8.38
N GLY A 294 8.93 -19.83 -9.58
CA GLY A 294 8.85 -21.19 -10.16
C GLY A 294 7.87 -22.13 -9.44
N LEU A 295 6.86 -21.59 -8.77
CA LEU A 295 5.76 -22.37 -8.17
C LEU A 295 4.60 -22.58 -9.15
N ILE A 296 4.45 -21.68 -10.13
CA ILE A 296 3.54 -21.83 -11.26
C ILE A 296 4.36 -21.70 -12.55
N ASP A 297 4.25 -22.70 -13.42
CA ASP A 297 4.85 -22.68 -14.75
C ASP A 297 3.96 -21.88 -15.70
N LYS A 298 4.57 -20.97 -16.46
CA LYS A 298 3.91 -20.27 -17.57
C LYS A 298 4.44 -20.79 -18.91
N ARG A 299 3.60 -21.51 -19.66
CA ARG A 299 3.92 -22.03 -21.01
C ARG A 299 3.02 -21.36 -22.04
N GLY A 300 3.57 -20.38 -22.76
CA GLY A 300 2.79 -19.53 -23.65
C GLY A 300 1.72 -18.75 -22.86
N ALA A 301 0.45 -18.97 -23.18
CA ALA A 301 -0.68 -18.37 -22.46
C ALA A 301 -1.15 -19.20 -21.24
N TRP A 302 -0.66 -20.43 -21.06
CA TRP A 302 -1.14 -21.32 -19.99
C TRP A 302 -0.33 -21.19 -18.71
N TYR A 303 -1.04 -21.20 -17.57
CA TYR A 303 -0.50 -21.25 -16.21
C TYR A 303 -0.82 -22.62 -15.60
N THR A 304 0.20 -23.33 -15.11
CA THR A 304 0.08 -24.68 -14.57
C THR A 304 0.91 -24.85 -13.29
N ARG A 305 0.38 -25.57 -12.30
CA ARG A 305 1.11 -25.94 -11.07
C ARG A 305 1.18 -27.46 -11.00
N GLY A 306 2.34 -28.04 -11.35
CA GLY A 306 2.45 -29.49 -11.55
C GLY A 306 1.54 -29.95 -12.69
N GLU A 307 0.60 -30.84 -12.40
CA GLU A 307 -0.40 -31.33 -13.37
C GLU A 307 -1.69 -30.47 -13.40
N GLU A 308 -1.88 -29.59 -12.42
CA GLU A 308 -3.07 -28.76 -12.29
C GLU A 308 -3.03 -27.56 -13.26
N LYS A 309 -4.10 -27.38 -14.02
CA LYS A 309 -4.27 -26.23 -14.93
C LYS A 309 -4.92 -25.08 -14.17
N VAL A 310 -4.12 -24.06 -13.85
CA VAL A 310 -4.57 -22.84 -13.16
C VAL A 310 -5.40 -21.96 -14.10
N GLY A 311 -5.04 -21.88 -15.37
CA GLY A 311 -5.84 -21.17 -16.37
C GLY A 311 -5.09 -20.77 -17.64
N GLN A 312 -5.84 -20.37 -18.67
CA GLN A 312 -5.30 -19.79 -19.90
C GLN A 312 -5.48 -18.27 -19.89
N GLY A 313 -4.37 -17.52 -19.88
CA GLY A 313 -4.35 -16.07 -19.74
C GLY A 313 -4.29 -15.61 -18.28
N LYS A 314 -3.72 -14.42 -18.03
CA LYS A 314 -3.49 -13.90 -16.67
C LYS A 314 -4.80 -13.76 -15.91
N GLU A 315 -5.82 -13.14 -16.52
CA GLU A 315 -7.13 -12.92 -15.88
C GLU A 315 -7.80 -14.22 -15.43
N ASN A 316 -7.83 -15.25 -16.28
CA ASN A 316 -8.44 -16.53 -15.91
C ASN A 316 -7.69 -17.21 -14.76
N ALA A 317 -6.37 -17.13 -14.75
CA ALA A 317 -5.56 -17.66 -13.64
C ALA A 317 -5.78 -16.86 -12.34
N VAL A 318 -5.93 -15.53 -12.42
CA VAL A 318 -6.29 -14.68 -11.27
C VAL A 318 -7.67 -15.05 -10.74
N ASN A 319 -8.66 -15.18 -11.61
CA ASN A 319 -10.03 -15.58 -11.25
C ASN A 319 -10.06 -16.98 -10.63
N PHE A 320 -9.25 -17.92 -11.13
CA PHE A 320 -9.11 -19.25 -10.53
C PHE A 320 -8.57 -19.15 -9.09
N ILE A 321 -7.50 -18.38 -8.86
CA ILE A 321 -6.95 -18.18 -7.51
C ILE A 321 -7.97 -17.51 -6.58
N GLU A 322 -8.71 -16.53 -7.08
CA GLU A 322 -9.72 -15.80 -6.31
C GLU A 322 -10.92 -16.70 -5.95
N SER A 323 -11.35 -17.56 -6.87
CA SER A 323 -12.48 -18.47 -6.67
C SER A 323 -12.14 -19.71 -5.82
N ASN A 324 -10.86 -19.96 -5.55
CA ASN A 324 -10.38 -21.09 -4.77
C ASN A 324 -9.58 -20.63 -3.53
N PRO A 325 -10.26 -20.22 -2.43
CA PRO A 325 -9.61 -19.66 -1.25
C PRO A 325 -8.55 -20.58 -0.62
N GLN A 326 -8.81 -21.88 -0.55
CA GLN A 326 -7.86 -22.84 0.02
C GLN A 326 -6.56 -22.92 -0.79
N TYR A 327 -6.68 -22.96 -2.12
CA TYR A 327 -5.55 -22.95 -3.04
C TYR A 327 -4.75 -21.65 -2.89
N ARG A 328 -5.45 -20.50 -2.81
CA ARG A 328 -4.82 -19.19 -2.59
C ARG A 328 -4.02 -19.14 -1.30
N ILE A 329 -4.60 -19.59 -0.18
CA ILE A 329 -3.96 -19.59 1.14
C ILE A 329 -2.70 -20.47 1.12
N GLU A 330 -2.80 -21.69 0.59
CA GLU A 330 -1.67 -22.61 0.50
C GLU A 330 -0.53 -22.05 -0.38
N LEU A 331 -0.89 -21.48 -1.53
CA LEU A 331 0.07 -20.89 -2.44
C LEU A 331 0.75 -19.66 -1.83
N GLU A 332 0.00 -18.75 -1.22
CA GLU A 332 0.56 -17.58 -0.53
C GLU A 332 1.49 -18.01 0.60
N GLN A 333 1.10 -19.00 1.41
CA GLN A 333 1.94 -19.52 2.48
C GLN A 333 3.26 -20.08 1.93
N THR A 334 3.20 -20.88 0.88
CA THR A 334 4.40 -21.45 0.25
C THR A 334 5.35 -20.35 -0.24
N ILE A 335 4.79 -19.28 -0.83
CA ILE A 335 5.57 -18.11 -1.26
C ILE A 335 6.17 -17.40 -0.04
N ARG A 336 5.38 -17.13 1.02
CA ARG A 336 5.86 -16.44 2.22
C ARG A 336 6.95 -17.21 2.94
N GLU A 337 6.84 -18.54 3.06
CA GLU A 337 7.88 -19.39 3.66
C GLU A 337 9.18 -19.35 2.87
N LYS A 338 9.09 -19.32 1.53
CA LYS A 338 10.25 -19.20 0.64
C LYS A 338 10.91 -17.82 0.72
N LEU A 339 10.12 -16.75 0.82
CA LEU A 339 10.60 -15.37 0.83
C LEU A 339 11.09 -14.90 2.21
N PHE A 340 10.42 -15.34 3.27
CA PHE A 340 10.62 -14.88 4.64
C PHE A 340 10.68 -16.08 5.61
N PRO A 341 11.72 -16.93 5.50
CA PRO A 341 11.81 -18.15 6.29
C PRO A 341 11.83 -17.84 7.79
N GLY A 342 10.93 -18.48 8.55
CA GLY A 342 10.81 -18.29 9.99
C GLY A 342 10.15 -16.97 10.42
N GLN A 343 9.62 -16.18 9.48
CA GLN A 343 8.85 -14.99 9.83
C GLN A 343 7.51 -15.39 10.45
N VAL A 344 7.19 -14.75 11.57
CA VAL A 344 5.91 -14.90 12.26
C VAL A 344 5.29 -13.52 12.39
N LEU A 345 4.03 -13.38 11.99
CA LEU A 345 3.29 -12.14 12.18
C LEU A 345 2.89 -12.00 13.65
N ARG A 346 3.07 -10.79 14.17
CA ARG A 346 2.81 -10.48 15.57
C ARG A 346 1.91 -9.27 15.72
N THR A 347 1.12 -9.29 16.78
CA THR A 347 0.47 -8.08 17.31
C THR A 347 1.55 -7.11 17.78
N LYS A 348 1.13 -5.88 18.10
CA LYS A 348 2.03 -4.87 18.65
C LYS A 348 2.63 -5.27 20.00
N GLU A 349 1.85 -6.00 20.80
CA GLU A 349 2.20 -6.56 22.10
C GLU A 349 3.20 -7.72 21.97
N GLY A 350 3.44 -8.22 20.74
CA GLY A 350 4.37 -9.30 20.46
C GLY A 350 3.74 -10.69 20.49
N GLU A 351 2.42 -10.78 20.60
CA GLU A 351 1.69 -12.04 20.52
C GLU A 351 1.69 -12.55 19.08
N VAL A 352 1.88 -13.86 18.92
CA VAL A 352 1.85 -14.49 17.61
C VAL A 352 0.42 -14.48 17.08
N VAL A 353 0.23 -13.94 15.88
CA VAL A 353 -1.06 -14.00 15.18
C VAL A 353 -1.12 -15.31 14.40
N THR A 354 -2.07 -16.16 14.78
CA THR A 354 -2.31 -17.47 14.15
C THR A 354 -3.12 -17.34 12.87
N LYS A 355 -3.06 -18.35 12.02
CA LYS A 355 -3.81 -18.37 10.76
C LYS A 355 -5.32 -18.43 11.00
N GLU A 356 -5.71 -19.14 12.05
CA GLU A 356 -7.09 -19.31 12.47
C GLU A 356 -7.69 -17.97 12.90
N GLN A 357 -6.92 -17.14 13.61
CA GLN A 357 -7.33 -15.77 13.97
C GLN A 357 -7.54 -14.89 12.74
N ILE A 358 -6.61 -14.95 11.78
CA ILE A 358 -6.72 -14.19 10.53
C ILE A 358 -7.96 -14.65 9.75
N ALA A 359 -8.17 -15.96 9.59
CA ALA A 359 -9.31 -16.51 8.85
C ALA A 359 -10.64 -16.17 9.54
N ALA A 360 -10.70 -16.23 10.87
CA ALA A 360 -11.88 -15.85 11.64
C ALA A 360 -12.20 -14.35 11.46
N TYR A 361 -11.19 -13.47 11.47
CA TYR A 361 -11.38 -12.05 11.19
C TYR A 361 -11.91 -11.82 9.77
N GLU A 362 -11.32 -12.47 8.76
CA GLU A 362 -11.79 -12.35 7.38
C GLU A 362 -13.24 -12.82 7.22
N GLN A 363 -13.62 -13.93 7.87
CA GLN A 363 -14.99 -14.42 7.86
C GLN A 363 -15.95 -13.41 8.51
N GLN A 364 -15.59 -12.88 9.69
CA GLN A 364 -16.38 -11.86 10.37
C GLN A 364 -16.56 -10.60 9.51
N MET A 365 -15.49 -10.16 8.81
CA MET A 365 -15.55 -9.01 7.92
C MET A 365 -16.44 -9.27 6.69
N ARG A 366 -16.39 -10.48 6.12
CA ARG A 366 -17.31 -10.89 5.03
C ARG A 366 -18.77 -10.86 5.48
N GLU A 367 -19.07 -11.34 6.68
CA GLU A 367 -20.42 -11.30 7.26
C GLU A 367 -20.93 -9.85 7.44
N LYS A 368 -20.02 -8.90 7.74
CA LYS A 368 -20.30 -7.45 7.79
C LYS A 368 -20.33 -6.76 6.41
N GLY A 369 -20.16 -7.51 5.34
CA GLY A 369 -20.08 -6.99 3.97
C GLY A 369 -18.86 -6.10 3.71
N VAL A 370 -17.79 -6.26 4.48
CA VAL A 370 -16.49 -5.60 4.26
C VAL A 370 -15.74 -6.42 3.21
N GLY A 371 -15.40 -5.80 2.09
CA GLY A 371 -14.91 -6.49 0.90
C GLY A 371 -13.43 -6.87 1.02
N LEU A 372 -13.12 -8.15 0.83
CA LEU A 372 -11.78 -8.62 0.43
C LEU A 372 -11.80 -8.89 -1.07
N GLY A 373 -11.95 -7.83 -1.89
CA GLY A 373 -11.71 -7.85 -3.33
C GLY A 373 -12.27 -9.04 -4.12
N GLY A 374 -13.47 -9.53 -3.80
CA GLY A 374 -14.15 -10.61 -4.51
C GLY A 374 -15.32 -10.06 -5.32
N ALA A 375 -15.47 -10.46 -6.59
CA ALA A 375 -16.73 -10.25 -7.29
C ALA A 375 -17.89 -10.86 -6.46
N GLN A 376 -19.01 -10.15 -6.33
CA GLN A 376 -20.24 -10.80 -5.90
C GLN A 376 -20.48 -11.99 -6.84
N PRO A 377 -20.85 -13.19 -6.33
CA PRO A 377 -21.25 -14.25 -7.21
C PRO A 377 -22.47 -13.76 -7.98
N GLU A 378 -22.33 -13.56 -9.29
CA GLU A 378 -23.49 -13.43 -10.15
C GLU A 378 -24.38 -14.64 -9.90
N LYS A 379 -25.66 -14.40 -9.61
CA LYS A 379 -26.65 -15.47 -9.50
C LYS A 379 -26.56 -16.33 -10.76
N PRO A 380 -26.60 -17.67 -10.66
CA PRO A 380 -26.69 -18.50 -11.86
C PRO A 380 -27.92 -18.06 -12.63
N ALA A 381 -27.73 -17.74 -13.91
CA ALA A 381 -28.85 -17.51 -14.82
C ALA A 381 -29.79 -18.72 -14.71
N GLU A 382 -31.02 -18.49 -14.24
CA GLU A 382 -32.07 -19.50 -14.28
C GLU A 382 -32.19 -20.00 -15.71
N THR A 383 -31.85 -21.26 -15.92
CA THR A 383 -32.13 -21.99 -17.15
C THR A 383 -33.63 -21.96 -17.36
N ALA A 384 -34.10 -21.11 -18.28
CA ALA A 384 -35.47 -21.14 -18.74
C ALA A 384 -35.74 -22.51 -19.39
N GLU A 385 -36.51 -23.33 -18.69
CA GLU A 385 -37.00 -24.62 -19.15
C GLU A 385 -37.79 -24.45 -20.45
N VAL A 386 -37.39 -25.25 -21.45
CA VAL A 386 -38.16 -25.50 -22.65
C VAL A 386 -39.41 -26.30 -22.25
N THR A 387 -40.58 -25.69 -22.32
CA THR A 387 -41.86 -26.42 -22.32
C THR A 387 -42.55 -26.28 -23.67
N ALA A 388 -43.03 -27.40 -24.17
CA ALA A 388 -43.52 -27.60 -25.52
C ALA A 388 -45.05 -27.49 -25.63
N ALA A 389 -45.48 -27.00 -26.82
CA ALA A 389 -46.72 -27.28 -27.56
C ALA A 389 -48.03 -26.57 -27.10
N PRO A 390 -49.06 -26.39 -27.98
CA PRO A 390 -49.24 -27.01 -29.31
C PRO A 390 -49.61 -26.07 -30.48
N ALA A 391 -49.59 -26.66 -31.67
CA ALA A 391 -49.93 -26.09 -32.98
C ALA A 391 -51.45 -25.91 -33.18
N VAL A 392 -51.87 -24.82 -33.83
CA VAL A 392 -53.15 -24.70 -34.56
C VAL A 392 -52.98 -23.79 -35.80
N GLU A 393 -53.76 -24.12 -36.83
CA GLU A 393 -53.73 -23.83 -38.26
C GLU A 393 -53.74 -22.38 -38.77
N ALA A 394 -53.29 -22.23 -40.03
CA ALA A 394 -53.39 -21.05 -40.88
C ALA A 394 -54.83 -20.78 -41.39
N PRO A 395 -55.09 -19.58 -41.95
CA PRO A 395 -55.30 -19.52 -43.40
C PRO A 395 -54.70 -18.27 -44.09
N ALA A 396 -54.87 -18.26 -45.41
CA ALA A 396 -54.01 -17.68 -46.44
C ALA A 396 -54.41 -16.29 -47.02
N LYS A 397 -53.58 -15.83 -47.97
CA LYS A 397 -53.72 -14.75 -48.99
C LYS A 397 -53.23 -13.36 -48.52
N THR A 398 -52.50 -12.53 -49.29
CA THR A 398 -52.33 -12.40 -50.75
C THR A 398 -51.08 -11.57 -51.07
N ALA A 399 -50.53 -11.77 -52.27
CA ALA A 399 -49.35 -11.10 -52.83
C ALA A 399 -49.48 -9.59 -53.05
N LYS A 400 -48.34 -8.87 -53.03
CA LYS A 400 -47.97 -7.88 -54.06
C LYS A 400 -46.48 -7.53 -54.03
N THR A 401 -45.88 -7.76 -55.18
CA THR A 401 -44.56 -7.38 -55.69
C THR A 401 -44.35 -5.86 -55.69
N LYS A 402 -43.10 -5.40 -55.46
CA LYS A 402 -42.43 -4.44 -56.35
C LYS A 402 -40.92 -4.38 -56.11
N THR A 403 -40.23 -4.57 -57.22
CA THR A 403 -38.81 -4.52 -57.56
C THR A 403 -38.26 -3.09 -57.65
N SER A 404 -36.98 -2.90 -57.31
CA SER A 404 -35.93 -2.21 -58.11
C SER A 404 -34.66 -2.08 -57.23
N SER A 405 -33.54 -2.76 -57.40
CA SER A 405 -32.57 -2.86 -58.51
C SER A 405 -31.70 -1.61 -58.74
N LEU A 406 -30.37 -1.87 -58.81
CA LEU A 406 -29.24 -1.09 -59.37
C LEU A 406 -28.51 -0.20 -58.34
N ALA A 407 -27.29 -0.47 -57.87
CA ALA A 407 -25.99 -0.91 -58.44
C ALA A 407 -25.09 0.22 -59.00
N LYS A 408 -23.93 0.38 -58.33
CA LYS A 408 -22.56 0.70 -58.80
C LYS A 408 -22.26 2.01 -59.57
N ALA A 409 -21.32 2.79 -59.02
CA ALA A 409 -20.06 3.30 -59.63
C ALA A 409 -19.30 4.07 -58.52
N ALA A 410 -18.09 3.72 -58.05
CA ALA A 410 -16.76 3.67 -58.68
C ALA A 410 -16.14 5.05 -58.98
N ALA A 411 -15.22 5.45 -58.09
CA ALA A 411 -13.98 6.24 -58.22
C ALA A 411 -13.99 7.61 -58.93
N GLU A 412 -13.52 8.64 -58.21
CA GLU A 412 -12.45 9.53 -58.71
C GLU A 412 -11.79 10.32 -57.56
N ASP A 413 -10.49 10.51 -57.72
CA ASP A 413 -9.48 10.99 -56.78
C ASP A 413 -9.28 12.51 -56.94
N LYS A 414 -9.17 13.27 -55.82
CA LYS A 414 -8.51 14.58 -55.78
C LYS A 414 -8.23 15.03 -54.33
N PRO A 415 -7.02 15.56 -54.03
CA PRO A 415 -6.58 15.84 -52.67
C PRO A 415 -6.70 17.32 -52.23
N MET A 416 -6.41 17.54 -50.94
CA MET A 416 -6.01 18.78 -50.21
C MET A 416 -7.13 19.55 -49.47
N PRO A 417 -6.85 20.33 -48.39
CA PRO A 417 -5.54 20.64 -47.77
C PRO A 417 -5.46 20.49 -46.23
N GLU A 418 -4.24 20.69 -45.74
CA GLU A 418 -3.87 20.98 -44.35
C GLU A 418 -4.57 22.22 -43.74
N GLU A 419 -4.55 22.25 -42.41
CA GLU A 419 -4.79 23.34 -41.45
C GLU A 419 -6.12 23.39 -40.68
N LEU A 420 -5.94 23.50 -39.34
CA LEU A 420 -6.84 24.05 -38.30
C LEU A 420 -7.90 23.11 -37.70
N PHE A 421 -7.55 22.34 -36.66
CA PHE A 421 -7.73 22.69 -35.23
C PHE A 421 -7.33 21.52 -34.33
#